data_AF-A0A7C3MPZ5-F1
#
_entry.id   AF-A0A7C3MPZ5-F1
#
_cell.length_a   1.000
_cell.length_b   1.000
_cell.length_c   1.000
_cell.angle_alpha   90.00
_cell.angle_beta   90.00
_cell.angle_gamma   90.00
#
_symmetry.space_group_name_H-M   'P 1'
#
loop_
_entity.id
_entity.type
_entity.pdbx_description
1 polymer ?
#
loop_
_entity_poly.entity_id
_entity_poly.type
_entity_poly.pdbx_seq_one_letter_code
_entity_poly.pdbx_strand_id
1 'polypeptide(L)'
;MMPSRFNKDAAKGLNAVYQFDLSGEGGGKWHVIIKDQTCEVKEGAAASPNITISMTAQDYLDRLSGKLNGQMAFMSGKLRIAGDMGLALRMQSLFQQ
;
A
#
# COMPACT_ATOMS: atom_id res chain seq x y z
N MET A 1 -4.36 -13.10 -0.18
CA MET A 1 -4.91 -11.78 0.17
C MET A 1 -3.95 -11.09 1.12
N MET A 2 -3.85 -9.75 1.07
CA MET A 2 -2.90 -8.91 1.84
C MET A 2 -2.68 -9.31 3.32
N PRO A 3 -3.72 -9.71 4.10
CA PRO A 3 -3.53 -10.12 5.50
C PRO A 3 -2.69 -11.40 5.67
N SER A 4 -2.75 -12.33 4.72
CA SER A 4 -2.02 -13.62 4.79
C SER A 4 -0.51 -13.48 4.57
N ARG A 5 -0.04 -12.31 4.09
CA ARG A 5 1.38 -12.03 3.81
C ARG A 5 1.98 -10.98 4.75
N PHE A 6 1.25 -10.62 5.80
CA PHE A 6 1.68 -9.60 6.75
C PHE A 6 2.77 -10.14 7.69
N ASN A 7 3.95 -9.53 7.66
CA ASN A 7 5.06 -9.83 8.56
C ASN A 7 4.93 -9.03 9.86
N LYS A 8 4.48 -9.70 10.93
CA LYS A 8 4.28 -9.11 12.26
C LYS A 8 5.57 -8.56 12.86
N ASP A 9 6.69 -9.24 12.67
CA ASP A 9 8.00 -8.81 13.21
C ASP A 9 8.45 -7.51 12.55
N ALA A 10 8.25 -7.38 11.24
CA ALA A 10 8.54 -6.14 10.51
C ALA A 10 7.60 -4.97 10.92
N ALA A 11 6.43 -5.28 11.46
CA ALA A 11 5.45 -4.33 11.97
C ALA A 11 5.68 -3.92 13.43
N LYS A 12 6.67 -4.50 14.11
CA LYS A 12 6.96 -4.16 15.51
C LYS A 12 7.33 -2.68 15.64
N GLY A 13 6.62 -1.99 16.54
CA GLY A 13 6.80 -0.55 16.78
C GLY A 13 6.25 0.36 15.68
N LEU A 14 5.54 -0.19 14.69
CA LEU A 14 4.93 0.57 13.61
C LEU A 14 3.45 0.86 13.91
N ASN A 15 3.11 2.15 13.95
CA ASN A 15 1.73 2.63 13.96
C ASN A 15 1.56 3.55 12.74
N ALA A 16 0.87 3.07 11.71
CA ALA A 16 0.76 3.78 10.44
C ALA A 16 -0.56 3.47 9.71
N VAL A 17 -1.07 4.48 9.02
CA VAL A 17 -2.23 4.38 8.14
C VAL A 17 -1.79 4.60 6.70
N TYR A 18 -1.95 3.57 5.87
CA TYR A 18 -1.64 3.55 4.45
C TYR A 18 -2.93 3.76 3.65
N GLN A 19 -3.03 4.86 2.91
CA GLN A 19 -4.11 5.10 1.96
C GLN A 19 -3.74 4.52 0.59
N PHE A 20 -4.68 3.81 -0.02
CA PHE A 20 -4.63 3.34 -1.39
C PHE A 20 -5.73 4.00 -2.21
N ASP A 21 -5.30 4.76 -3.21
CA ASP A 21 -6.18 5.44 -4.16
C ASP A 21 -6.00 4.78 -5.52
N LEU A 22 -6.87 3.82 -5.84
CA LEU A 22 -6.85 3.15 -7.14
C LEU A 22 -7.82 3.84 -8.09
N SER A 23 -7.32 4.35 -9.21
CA SER A 23 -8.14 4.99 -10.24
C SER A 23 -8.46 4.04 -11.41
N GLY A 24 -9.41 4.44 -12.26
CA GLY A 24 -9.82 3.65 -13.43
C GLY A 24 -10.95 2.67 -13.12
N GLU A 25 -11.23 1.79 -14.09
CA GLU A 25 -12.28 0.77 -13.97
C GLU A 25 -11.93 -0.25 -12.88
N GLY A 26 -12.88 -0.53 -11.98
CA GLY A 26 -12.63 -1.34 -10.78
C GLY A 26 -11.76 -0.66 -9.71
N GLY A 27 -11.46 0.63 -9.87
CA GLY A 27 -10.79 1.45 -8.88
C GLY A 27 -11.67 1.76 -7.67
N GLY A 28 -11.04 2.35 -6.64
CA GLY A 28 -11.67 2.69 -5.39
C GLY A 28 -10.65 3.22 -4.39
N LYS A 29 -11.14 3.49 -3.18
CA LYS A 29 -10.32 3.98 -2.08
C LYS A 29 -10.35 2.97 -0.96
N TRP A 30 -9.18 2.62 -0.44
CA TRP A 30 -9.04 1.77 0.72
C TRP A 30 -7.95 2.32 1.62
N HIS A 31 -8.01 1.98 2.89
CA HIS A 31 -6.91 2.25 3.80
C HIS A 31 -6.59 1.04 4.66
N VAL A 32 -5.30 0.90 4.95
CA VAL A 32 -4.75 -0.16 5.80
C VAL A 32 -4.21 0.48 7.05
N ILE A 33 -4.71 0.03 8.19
CA ILE A 33 -4.27 0.47 9.51
C ILE A 33 -3.34 -0.61 10.05
N ILE A 34 -2.09 -0.22 10.31
CA ILE A 34 -1.11 -1.06 10.98
C ILE A 34 -0.91 -0.49 12.37
N LYS A 35 -1.27 -1.27 13.38
CA LYS A 35 -1.15 -0.89 14.79
C LYS A 35 -0.98 -2.13 15.64
N ASP A 36 -0.09 -2.09 16.63
CA ASP A 36 0.10 -3.19 17.59
C ASP A 36 0.36 -4.56 16.91
N GLN A 37 1.10 -4.55 15.80
CA GLN A 37 1.37 -5.74 14.96
C GLN A 37 0.10 -6.40 14.39
N THR A 38 -0.97 -5.62 14.24
CA THR A 38 -2.19 -5.99 13.53
C THR A 38 -2.30 -5.20 12.23
N CYS A 39 -3.02 -5.76 11.27
CA CYS A 39 -3.28 -5.16 9.97
C CYS A 39 -4.78 -5.24 9.71
N GLU A 40 -5.43 -4.08 9.64
CA GLU A 40 -6.86 -3.96 9.34
C GLU A 40 -7.03 -3.22 8.00
N VAL A 41 -7.86 -3.74 7.11
CA VAL A 41 -8.16 -3.13 5.81
C VAL A 41 -9.59 -2.62 5.85
N LYS A 42 -9.80 -1.36 5.48
CA LYS A 42 -11.11 -0.72 5.40
C LYS A 42 -11.30 -0.09 4.03
N GLU A 43 -12.54 -0.11 3.56
CA GLU A 43 -12.95 0.63 2.37
C GLU A 43 -13.17 2.11 2.70
N GLY A 44 -12.91 2.98 1.73
CA GLY A 44 -12.97 4.43 1.87
C GLY A 44 -11.63 5.10 2.15
N ALA A 45 -11.65 6.43 2.16
CA ALA A 45 -10.49 7.25 2.47
C ALA A 45 -10.24 7.33 3.99
N ALA A 46 -8.99 7.20 4.40
CA ALA A 46 -8.57 7.53 5.76
C ALA A 46 -8.67 9.04 6.01
N ALA A 47 -9.10 9.43 7.21
CA ALA A 47 -9.18 10.84 7.60
C ALA A 47 -7.79 11.50 7.74
N SER A 48 -6.78 10.73 8.16
CA SER A 48 -5.40 11.22 8.34
C SER A 48 -4.40 10.12 7.99
N PRO A 49 -4.17 9.85 6.68
CA PRO A 49 -3.17 8.87 6.27
C PRO A 49 -1.75 9.38 6.50
N ASN A 50 -0.86 8.50 6.95
CA ASN A 50 0.58 8.81 7.03
C ASN A 50 1.24 8.76 5.65
N ILE A 51 0.68 7.95 4.76
CA ILE A 51 1.13 7.80 3.39
C ILE A 51 -0.06 7.50 2.47
N THR A 52 -0.04 8.07 1.27
CA THR A 52 -1.00 7.80 0.19
C THR A 52 -0.28 7.23 -1.01
N ILE A 53 -0.80 6.12 -1.52
CA ILE A 53 -0.28 5.37 -2.65
C ILE A 53 -1.36 5.39 -3.73
N SER A 54 -1.06 6.04 -4.86
CA SER A 54 -2.01 6.19 -5.96
C SER A 54 -1.49 5.50 -7.21
N MET A 55 -2.35 4.71 -7.86
CA MET A 55 -2.08 4.05 -9.15
C MET A 55 -3.40 3.67 -9.82
N THR A 56 -3.37 3.12 -11.03
CA THR A 56 -4.60 2.55 -11.62
C THR A 56 -4.88 1.16 -11.03
N ALA A 57 -6.16 0.75 -11.00
CA ALA A 57 -6.52 -0.61 -10.59
C ALA A 57 -5.84 -1.68 -11.47
N GLN A 58 -5.68 -1.40 -12.77
CA GLN A 58 -4.98 -2.28 -13.71
C GLN A 58 -3.49 -2.42 -13.35
N ASP A 59 -2.78 -1.31 -13.10
CA ASP A 59 -1.37 -1.35 -12.69
C ASP A 59 -1.20 -2.07 -11.33
N TYR A 60 -2.18 -1.97 -10.43
CA TYR A 60 -2.19 -2.72 -9.17
C TYR A 60 -2.30 -4.23 -9.39
N LEU A 61 -3.18 -4.67 -10.30
CA LEU A 61 -3.29 -6.09 -10.68
C LEU A 61 -2.02 -6.61 -11.38
N ASP A 62 -1.42 -5.79 -12.26
CA ASP A 62 -0.15 -6.14 -12.91
C ASP A 62 0.99 -6.23 -11.89
N ARG A 63 0.99 -5.39 -10.84
CA ARG A 63 1.94 -5.50 -9.72
C ARG A 63 1.71 -6.78 -8.90
N LEU A 64 0.46 -7.13 -8.61
CA LEU A 64 0.14 -8.35 -7.85
C LEU A 64 0.48 -9.63 -8.62
N SER A 65 0.37 -9.61 -9.94
CA SER A 65 0.78 -10.71 -10.82
C SER A 65 2.29 -10.76 -11.12
N GLY A 66 3.07 -9.81 -10.59
CA GLY A 66 4.53 -9.72 -10.80
C GLY A 66 4.95 -9.13 -12.14
N LYS A 67 4.00 -8.69 -12.99
CA LYS A 67 4.26 -8.06 -14.29
C LYS A 67 4.81 -6.63 -14.16
N LEU A 68 4.51 -5.95 -13.04
CA LEU A 68 4.93 -4.59 -12.80
C LEU A 68 5.77 -4.47 -11.52
N ASN A 69 7.04 -4.07 -11.67
CA ASN A 69 7.90 -3.76 -10.53
C ASN A 69 7.53 -2.38 -9.95
N GLY A 70 7.33 -2.30 -8.63
CA GLY A 70 6.97 -1.06 -7.94
C GLY A 70 7.95 0.11 -8.14
N GLN A 71 9.25 -0.15 -8.27
CA GLN A 71 10.23 0.90 -8.57
C GLN A 71 10.06 1.46 -9.98
N MET A 72 9.86 0.59 -10.98
CA MET A 72 9.59 1.02 -12.36
C MET A 72 8.26 1.76 -12.48
N ALA A 73 7.22 1.30 -11.75
CA ALA A 73 5.94 2.00 -11.70
C ALA A 73 6.09 3.43 -11.14
N PHE A 74 6.93 3.61 -10.12
CA PHE A 74 7.19 4.92 -9.55
C PHE A 74 7.96 5.83 -10.52
N MET A 75 9.05 5.32 -11.12
CA MET A 75 9.84 6.09 -12.10
C MET A 75 9.04 6.46 -13.36
N SER A 76 8.09 5.62 -13.78
CA SER A 76 7.21 5.89 -14.92
C SER A 76 6.01 6.79 -14.58
N GLY A 77 5.85 7.18 -13.31
CA GLY A 77 4.74 8.02 -12.83
C GLY A 77 3.39 7.29 -12.69
N LYS A 78 3.36 5.97 -12.94
CA LYS A 78 2.18 5.10 -12.77
C LYS A 78 1.86 4.84 -11.30
N LEU A 79 2.88 4.86 -10.45
CA LEU A 79 2.75 4.85 -9.01
C LEU A 79 3.15 6.21 -8.45
N ARG A 80 2.25 6.83 -7.70
CA ARG A 80 2.50 8.08 -6.98
C ARG A 80 2.44 7.81 -5.49
N ILE A 81 3.39 8.40 -4.76
CA ILE A 81 3.49 8.28 -3.32
C ILE A 81 3.50 9.70 -2.75
N ALA A 82 2.64 9.95 -1.77
CA ALA A 82 2.60 11.20 -1.01
C ALA A 82 2.64 10.89 0.49
N GLY A 83 3.37 11.69 1.27
CA GLY A 83 3.56 11.49 2.71
C GLY A 83 4.90 10.85 3.05
N ASP A 84 4.92 9.98 4.06
CA ASP A 84 6.16 9.43 4.61
C ASP A 84 6.75 8.33 3.69
N MET A 85 7.85 8.66 3.01
CA MET A 85 8.54 7.71 2.12
C MET A 85 9.18 6.52 2.87
N GLY A 86 9.56 6.70 4.15
CA GLY A 86 10.04 5.62 4.99
C GLY A 86 8.98 4.53 5.19
N LEU A 87 7.72 4.93 5.27
CA LEU A 87 6.59 4.00 5.31
C LEU A 87 6.40 3.24 3.99
N ALA A 88 6.64 3.87 2.84
CA ALA A 88 6.61 3.19 1.53
C ALA A 88 7.69 2.11 1.44
N LEU A 89 8.91 2.41 1.90
CA LEU A 89 10.00 1.42 1.96
C LEU A 89 9.65 0.28 2.92
N ARG A 90 9.13 0.59 4.11
CA ARG A 90 8.67 -0.43 5.07
C ARG A 90 7.57 -1.33 4.52
N MET A 91 6.71 -0.82 3.64
CA MET A 91 5.63 -1.62 3.04
C MET A 91 6.15 -2.88 2.33
N GLN A 92 7.33 -2.80 1.71
CA GLN A 92 7.97 -3.96 1.07
C GLN A 92 8.36 -5.03 2.09
N SER A 93 8.82 -4.63 3.28
CA SER A 93 9.18 -5.56 4.36
C SER A 93 7.96 -6.11 5.11
N LEU A 94 6.89 -5.31 5.21
CA LEU A 94 5.63 -5.69 5.86
C LEU A 94 4.84 -6.72 5.05
N PHE A 95 4.95 -6.65 3.73
CA PHE A 95 4.26 -7.54 2.81
C PHE A 95 5.31 -8.12 1.86
N GLN A 96 6.06 -9.12 2.32
CA GLN A 96 7.03 -9.82 1.49
C GLN A 96 6.29 -10.40 0.26
N GLN A 97 6.73 -9.98 -0.93
CA GLN A 97 6.34 -10.60 -2.20
C GLN A 97 7.19 -11.85 -2.43
#